data_AF-A0A550CTN2-F1
#
_entry.id   AF-A0A550CTN2-F1
#
_cell.length_a   1.000
_cell.length_b   1.000
_cell.length_c   1.000
_cell.angle_alpha   90.00
_cell.angle_beta   90.00
_cell.angle_gamma   90.00
#
_symmetry.space_group_name_H-M   'P 1'
#
loop_
_entity.id
_entity.type
_entity.pdbx_description
1 polymer ?
#
loop_
_entity_poly.entity_id
_entity_poly.type
_entity_poly.pdbx_seq_one_letter_code
_entity_poly.pdbx_strand_id
1 'polypeptide(L)'
;MDVLLNTSLSALLYSAVAKESISCTQPPDALQTLNKHTPLIVWGSLLDQHLGIPRIQRSLTLLVPDAELDALSATLTSLGLPLATLPNFLLRSQGDLLRCGRLHDATQHTDLGGIEHLHLVPKSLPAYIQEELEQTSFLRTSMYVPRTSAVYAGIFRMMLKYRLHCVERYRLESDLELLVGYNLLRQEKGETYDDMDKRREHAVERIRSWGRNGEWRKEEEWVEDLLVAIVKGEQSESDAPSLGTA
;
A
#
# COMPACT_ATOMS: atom_id res chain seq x y z
N MET A 1 21.58 0.52 23.12
CA MET A 1 20.36 0.98 23.81
C MET A 1 19.90 2.27 23.13
N ASP A 2 19.28 2.16 21.95
CA ASP A 2 18.64 3.29 21.24
C ASP A 2 17.79 2.72 20.06
N VAL A 3 16.80 1.89 20.38
CA VAL A 3 15.82 1.37 19.39
C VAL A 3 14.38 1.74 19.78
N LEU A 4 14.17 2.35 20.95
CA LEU A 4 12.82 2.64 21.48
C LEU A 4 12.29 4.04 21.17
N LEU A 5 13.03 4.89 20.45
CA LEU A 5 12.57 6.25 20.12
C LEU A 5 11.87 6.37 18.76
N ASN A 6 11.97 5.37 17.87
CA ASN A 6 11.39 5.47 16.52
C ASN A 6 9.95 4.96 16.41
N THR A 7 9.48 4.14 17.35
CA THR A 7 8.08 3.68 17.42
C THR A 7 7.15 4.70 18.08
N SER A 8 7.68 5.75 18.70
CA SER A 8 6.89 6.76 19.42
C SER A 8 6.49 7.97 18.54
N LEU A 9 7.26 8.27 17.49
CA LEU A 9 6.94 9.37 16.56
C LEU A 9 5.85 9.01 15.56
N SER A 10 5.71 7.73 15.18
CA SER A 10 4.58 7.27 14.36
C SER A 10 3.26 7.42 15.13
N ALA A 11 3.24 7.06 16.42
CA ALA A 11 2.06 7.13 17.28
C ALA A 11 1.58 8.56 17.61
N LEU A 12 2.49 9.53 17.76
CA LEU A 12 2.14 10.91 18.14
C LEU A 12 1.61 11.76 16.98
N LEU A 13 1.85 11.38 15.72
CA LEU A 13 1.27 12.00 14.53
C LEU A 13 -0.18 11.57 14.24
N TYR A 14 -0.70 10.55 14.94
CA TYR A 14 -2.09 10.05 14.78
C TYR A 14 -3.16 10.85 15.56
N SER A 15 -2.80 11.94 16.23
CA SER A 15 -3.72 12.61 17.18
C SER A 15 -4.70 13.63 16.58
N ALA A 16 -4.65 13.92 15.27
CA ALA A 16 -5.45 15.02 14.69
C ALA A 16 -6.18 14.72 13.36
N VAL A 17 -6.44 13.46 12.99
CA VAL A 17 -7.13 13.16 11.72
C VAL A 17 -8.63 13.00 11.94
N ALA A 18 -9.30 14.13 12.17
CA ALA A 18 -10.75 14.24 12.00
C ALA A 18 -11.02 14.94 10.66
N LYS A 19 -11.45 14.18 9.65
CA LYS A 19 -12.00 14.68 8.37
C LYS A 19 -11.27 15.87 7.75
N GLU A 20 -9.94 15.81 7.66
CA GLU A 20 -9.23 16.77 6.81
C GLU A 20 -9.28 16.28 5.36
N SER A 21 -10.08 17.01 4.58
CA SER A 21 -10.21 16.92 3.13
C SER A 21 -8.84 17.05 2.47
N ILE A 22 -8.55 16.12 1.54
CA ILE A 22 -7.40 16.15 0.63
C ILE A 22 -7.34 17.51 -0.06
N SER A 23 -6.37 18.36 0.30
CA SER A 23 -6.06 19.58 -0.46
C SER A 23 -4.86 19.35 -1.38
N CYS A 24 -4.93 18.31 -2.22
CA CYS A 24 -3.95 18.17 -3.29
C CYS A 24 -4.28 19.22 -4.35
N THR A 25 -3.61 20.36 -4.28
CA THR A 25 -3.99 21.55 -5.06
C THR A 25 -3.64 21.45 -6.54
N GLN A 26 -2.75 20.55 -7.01
CA GLN A 26 -2.53 20.24 -8.45
C GLN A 26 -1.77 18.92 -8.71
N PRO A 27 -1.95 18.25 -9.89
CA PRO A 27 -3.01 18.44 -10.87
C PRO A 27 -3.69 17.11 -11.29
N PRO A 28 -5.04 17.05 -11.27
CA PRO A 28 -5.80 16.06 -12.02
C PRO A 28 -5.32 15.89 -13.47
N ASP A 29 -4.76 16.94 -14.06
CA ASP A 29 -4.26 16.96 -15.44
C ASP A 29 -3.02 16.06 -15.65
N ALA A 30 -2.11 15.97 -14.67
CA ALA A 30 -0.96 15.06 -14.78
C ALA A 30 -1.41 13.60 -14.74
N LEU A 31 -2.32 13.26 -13.82
CA LEU A 31 -2.89 11.92 -13.72
C LEU A 31 -3.66 11.55 -14.99
N GLN A 32 -4.47 12.46 -15.53
CA GLN A 32 -5.15 12.26 -16.81
C GLN A 32 -4.17 12.07 -17.97
N THR A 33 -3.07 12.83 -17.98
CA THR A 33 -2.04 12.71 -19.01
C THR A 33 -1.35 11.36 -18.93
N LEU A 34 -0.95 10.90 -17.75
CA LEU A 34 -0.37 9.57 -17.58
C LEU A 34 -1.35 8.46 -17.97
N ASN A 35 -2.61 8.58 -17.55
CA ASN A 35 -3.63 7.56 -17.81
C ASN A 35 -4.02 7.42 -19.29
N LYS A 36 -3.74 8.43 -20.12
CA LYS A 36 -3.87 8.35 -21.59
C LYS A 36 -2.77 7.48 -22.22
N HIS A 37 -1.61 7.38 -21.57
CA HIS A 37 -0.49 6.59 -22.06
C HIS A 37 -0.60 5.15 -21.56
N THR A 38 -0.97 4.96 -20.30
CA THR A 38 -1.00 3.63 -19.68
C THR A 38 -2.07 3.49 -18.60
N PRO A 39 -2.64 2.28 -18.42
CA PRO A 39 -3.42 1.93 -17.24
C PRO A 39 -2.66 2.19 -15.93
N LEU A 40 -3.17 3.10 -15.10
CA LEU A 40 -2.63 3.35 -13.77
C LEU A 40 -3.31 2.42 -12.75
N ILE A 41 -2.53 1.76 -11.90
CA ILE A 41 -3.05 0.98 -10.77
C ILE A 41 -2.78 1.73 -9.48
N VAL A 42 -3.80 1.91 -8.66
CA VAL A 42 -3.72 2.63 -7.38
C VAL A 42 -2.97 1.81 -6.34
N TRP A 43 -2.09 2.48 -5.59
CA TRP A 43 -1.32 1.88 -4.50
C TRP A 43 -1.10 2.85 -3.33
N GLY A 44 -0.69 2.30 -2.18
CA GLY A 44 -0.39 3.09 -0.98
C GLY A 44 -1.61 3.82 -0.42
N SER A 45 -1.48 5.11 -0.11
CA SER A 45 -2.49 5.91 0.60
C SER A 45 -3.87 5.92 -0.06
N LEU A 46 -3.96 5.98 -1.39
CA LEU A 46 -5.23 5.95 -2.12
C LEU A 46 -5.89 4.56 -2.04
N LEU A 47 -5.10 3.50 -2.05
CA LEU A 47 -5.60 2.14 -1.86
C LEU A 47 -6.09 1.95 -0.42
N ASP A 48 -5.34 2.43 0.56
CA ASP A 48 -5.73 2.43 1.97
C ASP A 48 -7.07 3.14 2.18
N GLN A 49 -7.23 4.33 1.59
CA GLN A 49 -8.49 5.07 1.62
C GLN A 49 -9.63 4.27 0.99
N HIS A 50 -9.40 3.64 -0.17
CA HIS A 50 -10.39 2.78 -0.83
C HIS A 50 -10.81 1.59 0.04
N LEU A 51 -9.89 1.06 0.84
CA LEU A 51 -10.13 -0.06 1.76
C LEU A 51 -10.63 0.36 3.15
N GLY A 52 -10.82 1.66 3.39
CA GLY A 52 -11.30 2.21 4.66
C GLY A 52 -10.26 2.26 5.78
N ILE A 53 -8.97 2.26 5.44
CA ILE A 53 -7.85 2.31 6.39
C ILE A 53 -7.51 3.79 6.66
N PRO A 54 -7.49 4.23 7.93
CA PRO A 54 -7.17 5.62 8.25
C PRO A 54 -5.66 5.88 8.11
N ARG A 55 -5.24 6.50 7.00
CA ARG A 55 -3.86 6.96 6.78
C ARG A 55 -3.83 8.41 6.32
N ILE A 56 -2.84 9.18 6.82
CA ILE A 56 -2.57 10.53 6.33
C ILE A 56 -1.99 10.43 4.93
N GLN A 57 -2.70 10.96 3.95
CA GLN A 57 -2.26 10.99 2.56
C GLN A 57 -1.27 12.13 2.34
N ARG A 58 0.02 11.81 2.26
CA ARG A 58 1.08 12.75 1.86
C ARG A 58 1.66 12.48 0.48
N SER A 59 1.41 11.30 -0.05
CA SER A 59 1.91 10.91 -1.36
C SER A 59 0.87 10.10 -2.12
N LEU A 60 0.76 10.36 -3.41
CA LEU A 60 0.01 9.57 -4.37
C LEU A 60 0.97 8.49 -4.90
N THR A 61 0.66 7.22 -4.71
CA THR A 61 1.47 6.12 -5.24
C THR A 61 0.70 5.36 -6.30
N LEU A 62 1.32 5.13 -7.44
CA LEU A 62 0.72 4.45 -8.59
C LEU A 62 1.67 3.38 -9.09
N LEU A 63 1.11 2.20 -9.39
CA LEU A 63 1.85 1.16 -10.10
C LEU A 63 1.69 1.36 -11.61
N VAL A 64 2.82 1.27 -12.32
CA VAL A 64 2.90 1.43 -13.77
C VAL A 64 3.67 0.26 -14.39
N PRO A 65 3.45 -0.08 -15.67
CA PRO A 65 4.26 -1.09 -16.34
C PRO A 65 5.75 -0.77 -16.24
N ASP A 66 6.57 -1.76 -15.88
CA ASP A 66 8.01 -1.60 -15.65
C ASP A 66 8.73 -0.96 -16.83
N ALA A 67 8.37 -1.34 -18.06
CA ALA A 67 8.96 -0.82 -19.29
C ALA A 67 8.64 0.66 -19.56
N GLU A 68 7.59 1.20 -18.92
CA GLU A 68 7.12 2.57 -19.14
C GLU A 68 7.50 3.51 -18.00
N LEU A 69 8.05 2.98 -16.89
CA LEU A 69 8.34 3.76 -15.68
C LEU A 69 9.18 5.02 -15.97
N ASP A 70 10.27 4.88 -16.73
CA ASP A 70 11.16 6.00 -17.07
C ASP A 70 10.51 7.00 -18.04
N ALA A 71 9.72 6.51 -19.01
CA ALA A 71 9.01 7.36 -19.96
C ALA A 71 7.92 8.21 -19.28
N LEU A 72 7.17 7.61 -18.36
CA LEU A 72 6.14 8.30 -17.57
C LEU A 72 6.78 9.29 -16.58
N SER A 73 7.91 8.95 -15.97
CA SER A 73 8.67 9.87 -15.14
C SER A 73 9.21 11.08 -15.92
N ALA A 74 9.71 10.86 -17.14
CA ALA A 74 10.11 11.96 -18.03
C ALA A 74 8.91 12.85 -18.41
N THR A 75 7.73 12.25 -18.60
CA THR A 75 6.47 12.99 -18.86
C THR A 75 6.06 13.84 -17.67
N LEU A 76 6.13 13.32 -16.44
CA LEU A 76 5.89 14.13 -15.24
C LEU A 76 6.86 15.30 -15.13
N THR A 77 8.14 15.05 -15.42
CA THR A 77 9.17 16.10 -15.44
C THR A 77 8.85 17.20 -16.46
N SER A 78 8.39 16.84 -17.66
CA SER A 78 8.01 17.82 -18.69
C SER A 78 6.74 18.60 -18.34
N LEU A 79 5.88 18.04 -17.49
CA LEU A 79 4.71 18.71 -16.91
C LEU A 79 5.05 19.61 -15.71
N GLY A 80 6.34 19.74 -15.36
CA GLY A 80 6.79 20.60 -14.26
C GLY A 80 6.77 19.94 -12.88
N LEU A 81 6.68 18.61 -12.82
CA LEU A 81 6.80 17.83 -11.59
C LEU A 81 8.22 17.24 -11.52
N PRO A 82 9.19 17.92 -10.87
CA PRO A 82 10.57 17.49 -10.86
C PRO A 82 10.75 16.18 -10.08
N LEU A 83 11.77 15.41 -10.43
CA LEU A 83 12.16 14.22 -9.68
C LEU A 83 12.73 14.64 -8.31
N ALA A 84 12.19 14.09 -7.24
CA ALA A 84 12.60 14.35 -5.87
C ALA A 84 14.04 13.86 -5.63
N THR A 85 14.87 14.71 -5.03
CA THR A 85 16.23 14.33 -4.63
C THR A 85 16.22 13.85 -3.19
N LEU A 86 16.29 12.53 -2.99
CA LEU A 86 16.30 11.92 -1.65
C LEU A 86 17.72 11.69 -1.14
N PRO A 87 18.06 12.12 0.10
CA PRO A 87 19.28 11.72 0.76
C PRO A 87 19.49 10.19 0.81
N ASN A 88 20.73 9.74 0.63
CA ASN A 88 21.09 8.32 0.66
C ASN A 88 20.65 7.59 1.93
N PHE A 89 20.66 8.27 3.08
CA PHE A 89 20.21 7.66 4.34
C PHE A 89 18.70 7.38 4.33
N LEU A 90 17.89 8.25 3.70
CA LEU A 90 16.46 8.01 3.53
C LEU A 90 16.24 6.81 2.62
N LEU A 91 16.91 6.75 1.48
CA LEU A 91 16.82 5.61 0.56
C LEU A 91 17.14 4.27 1.26
N ARG A 92 18.19 4.23 2.09
CA ARG A 92 18.54 3.03 2.88
C ARG A 92 17.49 2.67 3.92
N SER A 93 16.88 3.67 4.58
CA SER A 93 15.87 3.47 5.62
C SER A 93 14.46 3.22 5.09
N GLN A 94 14.24 3.50 3.80
CA GLN A 94 12.93 3.41 3.16
C GLN A 94 12.79 2.17 2.25
N GLY A 95 13.91 1.53 1.96
CA GLY A 95 13.96 0.27 1.25
C GLY A 95 13.63 0.36 -0.23
N ASP A 96 13.47 -0.80 -0.82
CA ASP A 96 13.38 -0.99 -2.27
C ASP A 96 12.19 -0.30 -2.92
N LEU A 97 11.10 -0.05 -2.21
CA LEU A 97 9.95 0.67 -2.75
C LEU A 97 10.33 2.06 -3.26
N LEU A 98 11.08 2.85 -2.48
CA LEU A 98 11.58 4.15 -2.94
C LEU A 98 12.72 4.00 -3.95
N ARG A 99 13.54 2.96 -3.84
CA ARG A 99 14.68 2.75 -4.74
C ARG A 99 14.26 2.35 -6.16
N CYS A 100 13.21 1.54 -6.27
CA CYS A 100 12.74 1.00 -7.55
C CYS A 100 11.78 1.96 -8.26
N GLY A 101 11.18 2.92 -7.55
CA GLY A 101 10.25 3.88 -8.12
C GLY A 101 10.89 5.17 -8.64
N ARG A 102 10.01 6.10 -9.04
CA ARG A 102 10.33 7.48 -9.43
C ARG A 102 9.44 8.41 -8.62
N LEU A 103 10.03 9.09 -7.64
CA LEU A 103 9.33 10.01 -6.76
C LEU A 103 9.42 11.42 -7.33
N HIS A 104 8.28 12.07 -7.55
CA HIS A 104 8.18 13.43 -8.04
C HIS A 104 7.59 14.35 -6.97
N ASP A 105 8.08 15.58 -6.89
CA ASP A 105 7.52 16.59 -5.99
C ASP A 105 6.26 17.18 -6.63
N ALA A 106 5.10 17.03 -5.96
CA ALA A 106 3.81 17.53 -6.43
C ALA A 106 3.54 18.97 -6.00
N THR A 107 4.22 19.42 -4.95
CA THR A 107 4.10 20.78 -4.41
C THR A 107 5.44 21.51 -4.49
N GLN A 108 5.39 22.83 -4.68
CA GLN A 108 6.57 23.70 -4.58
C GLN A 108 6.99 24.02 -3.14
N HIS A 109 6.26 23.49 -2.15
CA HIS A 109 6.57 23.64 -0.75
C HIS A 109 7.92 23.01 -0.41
N THR A 110 8.68 23.64 0.47
CA THR A 110 9.98 23.16 0.95
C THR A 110 9.93 22.69 2.40
N ASP A 111 8.82 22.93 3.09
CA ASP A 111 8.61 22.46 4.44
C ASP A 111 8.19 20.99 4.44
N LEU A 112 8.79 20.20 5.33
CA LEU A 112 8.57 18.76 5.46
C LEU A 112 7.10 18.37 5.75
N GLY A 113 6.27 19.33 6.17
CA GLY A 113 4.85 19.13 6.47
C GLY A 113 3.94 19.29 5.25
N GLY A 114 4.28 20.20 4.34
CA GLY A 114 3.48 20.54 3.16
C GLY A 114 3.95 19.90 1.85
N ILE A 115 5.08 19.17 1.84
CA ILE A 115 5.51 18.46 0.63
C ILE A 115 4.60 17.28 0.34
N GLU A 116 3.91 17.34 -0.80
CA GLU A 116 3.21 16.20 -1.38
C GLU A 116 4.06 15.58 -2.50
N HIS A 117 4.00 14.26 -2.64
CA HIS A 117 4.74 13.55 -3.68
C HIS A 117 3.84 12.70 -4.58
N LEU A 118 4.23 12.54 -5.84
CA LEU A 118 3.69 11.54 -6.76
C LEU A 118 4.76 10.46 -7.00
N HIS A 119 4.48 9.22 -6.60
CA HIS A 119 5.41 8.11 -6.66
C HIS A 119 4.95 7.08 -7.71
N LEU A 120 5.72 6.94 -8.78
CA LEU A 120 5.54 5.88 -9.76
C LEU A 120 6.35 4.65 -9.35
N VAL A 121 5.71 3.49 -9.26
CA VAL A 121 6.31 2.25 -8.76
C VAL A 121 6.12 1.13 -9.80
N PRO A 122 7.10 0.23 -10.01
CA PRO A 122 6.93 -0.90 -10.92
C PRO A 122 5.74 -1.80 -10.57
N LYS A 123 4.88 -2.10 -11.54
CA LYS A 123 3.75 -3.04 -11.40
C LYS A 123 4.22 -4.45 -11.06
N SER A 124 5.43 -4.84 -11.47
CA SER A 124 6.00 -6.15 -11.15
C SER A 124 6.19 -6.40 -9.65
N LEU A 125 6.17 -5.36 -8.79
CA LEU A 125 6.38 -5.51 -7.35
C LEU A 125 5.29 -6.38 -6.69
N PRO A 126 4.01 -5.99 -6.67
CA PRO A 126 2.92 -6.88 -6.24
C PRO A 126 2.46 -7.83 -7.36
N ALA A 127 2.92 -7.60 -8.60
CA ALA A 127 2.70 -8.45 -9.76
C ALA A 127 1.22 -8.70 -10.10
N TYR A 128 0.36 -7.68 -10.00
CA TYR A 128 -1.08 -7.79 -10.30
C TYR A 128 -1.37 -8.17 -11.77
N ILE A 129 -2.35 -9.05 -11.97
CA ILE A 129 -2.91 -9.39 -13.29
C ILE A 129 -4.25 -8.70 -13.49
N GLN A 130 -4.76 -8.69 -14.73
CA GLN A 130 -5.94 -7.89 -15.08
C GLN A 130 -7.20 -8.35 -14.35
N GLU A 131 -7.33 -9.65 -14.09
CA GLU A 131 -8.46 -10.30 -13.44
C GLU A 131 -8.59 -9.94 -11.94
N GLU A 132 -7.52 -9.37 -11.37
CA GLU A 132 -7.48 -8.91 -9.99
C GLU A 132 -7.82 -7.43 -9.85
N LEU A 133 -8.05 -6.73 -10.96
CA LEU A 133 -8.19 -5.29 -10.98
C LEU A 133 -9.64 -4.89 -11.29
N GLU A 134 -10.13 -3.93 -10.51
CA GLU A 134 -11.42 -3.28 -10.71
C GLU A 134 -11.20 -1.83 -11.14
N GLN A 135 -11.99 -1.35 -12.09
CA GLN A 135 -11.91 0.02 -12.55
C GLN A 135 -12.74 0.94 -11.65
N THR A 136 -12.16 2.05 -11.19
CA THR A 136 -12.86 3.06 -10.42
C THR A 136 -12.34 4.47 -10.74
N SER A 137 -13.03 5.50 -10.23
CA SER A 137 -12.62 6.89 -10.45
C SER A 137 -11.99 7.48 -9.20
N PHE A 138 -10.73 7.93 -9.31
CA PHE A 138 -10.06 8.76 -8.31
C PHE A 138 -9.68 10.08 -8.93
N LEU A 139 -9.94 11.19 -8.23
CA LEU A 139 -9.52 12.54 -8.66
C LEU A 139 -9.94 12.83 -10.12
N ARG A 140 -11.15 12.40 -10.51
CA ARG A 140 -11.71 12.53 -11.88
C ARG A 140 -10.93 11.77 -12.97
N THR A 141 -10.06 10.84 -12.58
CA THR A 141 -9.32 9.97 -13.49
C THR A 141 -9.77 8.53 -13.27
N SER A 142 -10.02 7.81 -14.35
CA SER A 142 -10.33 6.38 -14.26
C SER A 142 -9.05 5.59 -14.04
N MET A 143 -8.96 4.87 -12.93
CA MET A 143 -7.79 4.06 -12.57
C MET A 143 -8.22 2.64 -12.20
N TYR A 144 -7.26 1.72 -12.14
CA TYR A 144 -7.47 0.36 -11.66
C TYR A 144 -7.14 0.26 -10.17
N VAL A 145 -7.88 -0.58 -9.45
CA VAL A 145 -7.66 -0.89 -8.05
C VAL A 145 -7.60 -2.40 -7.89
N PRO A 146 -6.61 -2.96 -7.20
CA PRO A 146 -6.64 -4.37 -6.84
C PRO A 146 -7.83 -4.65 -5.91
N ARG A 147 -8.62 -5.69 -6.24
CA ARG A 147 -9.66 -6.16 -5.34
C ARG A 147 -9.06 -6.62 -4.00
N THR A 148 -9.85 -6.62 -2.93
CA THR A 148 -9.33 -6.81 -1.57
C THR A 148 -8.48 -8.08 -1.38
N SER A 149 -8.92 -9.24 -1.87
CA SER A 149 -8.14 -10.49 -1.76
C SER A 149 -6.80 -10.39 -2.49
N ALA A 150 -6.77 -9.74 -3.66
CA ALA A 150 -5.55 -9.52 -4.40
C ALA A 150 -4.58 -8.60 -3.65
N VAL A 151 -5.06 -7.60 -2.88
CA VAL A 151 -4.19 -6.77 -2.04
C VAL A 151 -3.39 -7.61 -1.05
N TYR A 152 -4.07 -8.50 -0.31
CA TYR A 152 -3.40 -9.43 0.62
C TYR A 152 -2.41 -10.35 -0.10
N ALA A 153 -2.82 -10.97 -1.21
CA ALA A 153 -1.91 -11.82 -2.00
C ALA A 153 -0.71 -11.04 -2.54
N GLY A 154 -0.91 -9.81 -3.02
CA GLY A 154 0.13 -8.92 -3.53
C GLY A 154 1.16 -8.57 -2.46
N ILE A 155 0.72 -8.30 -1.22
CA ILE A 155 1.62 -8.08 -0.09
C ILE A 155 2.44 -9.33 0.20
N PHE A 156 1.83 -10.53 0.24
CA PHE A 156 2.58 -11.77 0.45
C PHE A 156 3.57 -12.06 -0.68
N ARG A 157 3.22 -11.82 -1.95
CA ARG A 157 4.14 -11.92 -3.09
C ARG A 157 5.33 -10.97 -2.94
N MET A 158 5.10 -9.75 -2.44
CA MET A 158 6.18 -8.81 -2.16
C MET A 158 7.04 -9.31 -0.99
N MET A 159 6.42 -9.77 0.09
CA MET A 159 7.08 -10.32 1.27
C MET A 159 8.00 -11.51 0.92
N LEU A 160 7.60 -12.35 -0.03
CA LEU A 160 8.40 -13.47 -0.58
C LEU A 160 9.68 -13.02 -1.31
N LYS A 161 9.74 -11.79 -1.82
CA LYS A 161 10.93 -11.24 -2.51
C LYS A 161 11.99 -10.74 -1.54
N TYR A 162 11.64 -10.59 -0.26
CA TYR A 162 12.50 -10.00 0.75
C TYR A 162 12.93 -11.03 1.80
N ARG A 163 14.12 -10.85 2.34
CA ARG A 163 14.61 -11.64 3.48
C ARG A 163 13.87 -11.24 4.75
N LEU A 164 13.82 -12.14 5.73
CA LEU A 164 13.40 -11.79 7.08
C LEU A 164 14.27 -10.65 7.63
N HIS A 165 13.65 -9.82 8.48
CA HIS A 165 14.30 -8.75 9.22
C HIS A 165 14.93 -7.62 8.38
N CYS A 166 14.48 -7.39 7.15
CA CYS A 166 14.84 -6.21 6.38
C CYS A 166 13.77 -5.10 6.49
N VAL A 167 14.15 -3.88 6.10
CA VAL A 167 13.28 -2.69 6.20
C VAL A 167 11.99 -2.86 5.41
N GLU A 168 12.08 -3.42 4.20
CA GLU A 168 10.95 -3.69 3.33
C GLU A 168 9.99 -4.68 3.96
N ARG A 169 10.53 -5.71 4.61
CA ARG A 169 9.77 -6.75 5.28
C ARG A 169 8.96 -6.17 6.44
N TYR A 170 9.59 -5.40 7.33
CA TYR A 170 8.88 -4.76 8.45
C TYR A 170 7.79 -3.79 8.00
N ARG A 171 7.98 -3.10 6.86
CA ARG A 171 6.95 -2.22 6.29
C ARG A 171 5.75 -3.00 5.79
N LEU A 172 5.99 -4.08 5.05
CA LEU A 172 4.92 -4.94 4.55
C LEU A 172 4.17 -5.62 5.69
N GLU A 173 4.87 -6.02 6.76
CA GLU A 173 4.25 -6.53 8.00
C GLU A 173 3.38 -5.46 8.65
N SER A 174 3.87 -4.22 8.78
CA SER A 174 3.07 -3.10 9.33
C SER A 174 1.86 -2.77 8.47
N ASP A 175 1.99 -2.79 7.14
CA ASP A 175 0.89 -2.56 6.21
C ASP A 175 -0.14 -3.70 6.29
N LEU A 176 0.31 -4.95 6.43
CA LEU A 176 -0.54 -6.12 6.61
C LEU A 176 -1.31 -6.06 7.94
N GLU A 177 -0.66 -5.71 9.04
CA GLU A 177 -1.27 -5.52 10.36
C GLU A 177 -2.39 -4.47 10.29
N LEU A 178 -2.13 -3.31 9.67
CA LEU A 178 -3.14 -2.26 9.48
C LEU A 178 -4.30 -2.73 8.61
N LEU A 179 -4.03 -3.46 7.53
CA LEU A 179 -5.05 -4.06 6.67
C LEU A 179 -5.91 -5.05 7.45
N VAL A 180 -5.31 -5.97 8.20
CA VAL A 180 -6.06 -6.95 9.00
C VAL A 180 -6.92 -6.24 10.05
N GLY A 181 -6.34 -5.31 10.81
CA GLY A 181 -7.04 -4.56 11.85
C GLY A 181 -8.25 -3.78 11.31
N TYR A 182 -8.03 -2.90 10.32
CA TYR A 182 -9.08 -2.00 9.85
C TYR A 182 -9.99 -2.62 8.80
N ASN A 183 -9.46 -3.40 7.84
CA ASN A 183 -10.28 -3.91 6.73
C ASN A 183 -11.01 -5.22 7.06
N LEU A 184 -10.33 -6.17 7.73
CA LEU A 184 -10.91 -7.47 8.05
C LEU A 184 -11.63 -7.46 9.40
N LEU A 185 -10.95 -7.00 10.45
CA LEU A 185 -11.48 -6.97 11.82
C LEU A 185 -12.34 -5.75 12.12
N ARG A 186 -12.40 -4.78 11.20
CA ARG A 186 -13.19 -3.53 11.34
C ARG A 186 -12.90 -2.81 12.65
N GLN A 187 -11.65 -2.83 13.08
CA GLN A 187 -11.23 -2.19 14.32
C GLN A 187 -11.30 -0.68 14.15
N GLU A 188 -12.23 -0.03 14.86
CA GLU A 188 -12.28 1.42 14.95
C GLU A 188 -11.56 1.92 16.20
N LYS A 189 -11.13 3.18 16.17
CA LYS A 189 -10.42 3.79 17.29
C LYS A 189 -11.34 3.92 18.51
N GLY A 190 -11.01 3.25 19.60
CA GLY A 190 -11.71 3.38 20.89
C GLY A 190 -12.80 2.33 21.14
N GLU A 191 -12.91 1.30 20.31
CA GLU A 191 -13.83 0.19 20.55
C GLU A 191 -13.31 -0.77 21.63
N THR A 192 -14.22 -1.35 22.42
CA THR A 192 -13.88 -2.38 23.42
C THR A 192 -13.69 -3.74 22.76
N TYR A 193 -12.89 -4.60 23.39
CA TYR A 193 -12.55 -5.94 22.90
C TYR A 193 -13.71 -6.96 22.96
N ASP A 194 -14.90 -6.55 23.43
CA ASP A 194 -15.99 -7.45 23.82
C ASP A 194 -16.65 -8.20 22.63
N ASP A 195 -16.31 -7.85 21.39
CA ASP A 195 -16.85 -8.50 20.17
C ASP A 195 -15.77 -9.04 19.22
N MET A 196 -14.51 -9.17 19.70
CA MET A 196 -13.40 -9.57 18.83
C MET A 196 -13.57 -10.97 18.23
N ASP A 197 -14.15 -11.92 18.97
CA ASP A 197 -14.33 -13.28 18.46
C ASP A 197 -15.32 -13.32 17.29
N LYS A 198 -16.44 -12.58 17.37
CA LYS A 198 -17.39 -12.49 16.24
C LYS A 198 -16.76 -11.81 15.02
N ARG A 199 -15.96 -10.77 15.24
CA ARG A 199 -15.23 -10.08 14.17
C ARG A 199 -14.24 -11.01 13.48
N ARG A 200 -13.50 -11.81 14.26
CA ARG A 200 -12.61 -12.86 13.73
C ARG A 200 -13.38 -13.89 12.92
N GLU A 201 -14.50 -14.40 13.44
CA GLU A 201 -15.35 -15.36 12.71
C GLU A 201 -15.85 -14.78 11.37
N HIS A 202 -16.33 -13.55 11.36
CA HIS A 202 -16.77 -12.87 10.15
C HIS A 202 -15.62 -12.64 9.16
N ALA A 203 -14.44 -12.23 9.66
CA ALA A 203 -13.24 -12.07 8.84
C ALA A 203 -12.80 -13.40 8.22
N VAL A 204 -12.77 -14.49 9.00
CA VAL A 204 -12.47 -15.84 8.51
C VAL A 204 -13.46 -16.25 7.43
N GLU A 205 -14.76 -16.07 7.65
CA GLU A 205 -15.78 -16.44 6.66
C GLU A 205 -15.64 -15.62 5.36
N ARG A 206 -15.34 -14.32 5.48
CA ARG A 206 -15.04 -13.46 4.34
C ARG A 206 -13.82 -13.96 3.56
N ILE A 207 -12.74 -14.34 4.24
CA ILE A 207 -11.54 -14.88 3.61
C ILE A 207 -11.85 -16.21 2.89
N ARG A 208 -12.54 -17.14 3.55
CA ARG A 208 -12.95 -18.41 2.94
C ARG A 208 -13.89 -18.21 1.75
N SER A 209 -14.72 -17.17 1.76
CA SER A 209 -15.57 -16.83 0.62
C SER A 209 -14.76 -16.46 -0.62
N TRP A 210 -13.61 -15.80 -0.46
CA TRP A 210 -12.70 -15.49 -1.57
C TRP A 210 -12.19 -16.79 -2.23
N GLY A 211 -11.77 -17.78 -1.45
CA GLY A 211 -11.37 -19.09 -2.01
C GLY A 211 -12.49 -19.80 -2.74
N ARG A 212 -13.70 -19.83 -2.16
CA ARG A 212 -14.87 -20.42 -2.84
C ARG A 212 -15.23 -19.72 -4.15
N ASN A 213 -14.97 -18.42 -4.24
CA ASN A 213 -15.16 -17.63 -5.46
C ASN A 213 -14.01 -17.77 -6.47
N GLY A 214 -12.99 -18.58 -6.18
CA GLY A 214 -11.81 -18.74 -7.05
C GLY A 214 -10.98 -17.47 -7.14
N GLU A 215 -10.95 -16.68 -6.07
CA GLU A 215 -10.21 -15.42 -6.06
C GLU A 215 -8.70 -15.65 -6.02
N TRP A 216 -8.21 -16.65 -5.31
CA TRP A 216 -6.78 -16.94 -5.29
C TRP A 216 -6.29 -17.41 -6.66
N ARG A 217 -5.06 -17.01 -7.01
CA ARG A 217 -4.41 -17.60 -8.17
C ARG A 217 -4.12 -19.07 -7.90
N LYS A 218 -3.98 -19.82 -8.98
CA LYS A 218 -3.38 -21.15 -8.93
C LYS A 218 -2.01 -21.05 -8.25
N GLU A 219 -1.73 -21.94 -7.29
CA GLU A 219 -0.51 -21.99 -6.47
C GLU A 219 -0.43 -20.93 -5.36
N GLU A 220 -1.47 -20.10 -5.20
CA GLU A 220 -1.59 -19.11 -4.11
C GLU A 220 -2.73 -19.43 -3.14
N GLU A 221 -3.29 -20.64 -3.19
CA GLU A 221 -4.37 -21.08 -2.30
C GLU A 221 -3.93 -21.08 -0.82
N TRP A 222 -2.63 -21.22 -0.56
CA TRP A 222 -2.04 -21.13 0.78
C TRP A 222 -2.21 -19.76 1.43
N VAL A 223 -2.43 -18.69 0.66
CA VAL A 223 -2.68 -17.34 1.18
C VAL A 223 -3.92 -17.32 2.06
N GLU A 224 -4.94 -18.12 1.72
CA GLU A 224 -6.16 -18.26 2.49
C GLU A 224 -5.88 -18.75 3.92
N ASP A 225 -5.16 -19.86 4.03
CA ASP A 225 -4.89 -20.51 5.32
C ASP A 225 -3.99 -19.64 6.20
N LEU A 226 -2.97 -19.01 5.61
CA LEU A 226 -2.12 -18.06 6.32
C LEU A 226 -2.91 -16.87 6.85
N LEU A 227 -3.75 -16.25 6.01
CA LEU A 227 -4.51 -15.08 6.41
C LEU A 227 -5.57 -15.42 7.47
N VAL A 228 -6.17 -16.62 7.40
CA VAL A 228 -7.06 -17.14 8.45
C VAL A 228 -6.31 -17.34 9.76
N ALA A 229 -5.10 -17.92 9.73
CA ALA A 229 -4.28 -18.11 10.92
C ALA A 229 -3.89 -16.77 11.56
N ILE A 230 -3.55 -15.76 10.75
CA ILE A 230 -3.25 -14.40 11.22
C ILE A 230 -4.49 -13.77 11.89
N VAL A 231 -5.65 -13.81 11.23
CA VAL A 231 -6.90 -13.26 11.79
C VAL A 231 -7.27 -13.89 13.12
N LYS A 232 -7.08 -15.21 13.25
CA LYS A 232 -7.33 -15.94 14.51
C LYS A 232 -6.28 -15.68 15.59
N GLY A 233 -5.13 -15.08 15.25
CA GLY A 233 -4.00 -14.92 16.14
C GLY A 233 -3.22 -16.22 16.38
N GLU A 234 -3.37 -17.21 15.49
CA GLU A 234 -2.60 -18.47 15.52
C GLU A 234 -1.20 -18.29 14.92
N GLN A 235 -1.04 -17.30 14.02
CA GLN A 235 0.22 -16.88 13.43
C GLN A 235 0.33 -15.35 13.45
N SER A 236 1.57 -14.85 13.43
CA SER A 236 1.90 -13.44 13.26
C SER A 236 2.18 -13.13 11.80
N GLU A 237 2.04 -11.86 11.39
CA GLU A 237 2.45 -11.37 10.08
C GLU A 237 3.94 -11.66 9.80
N SER A 238 4.76 -11.72 10.86
CA SER A 238 6.17 -12.09 10.78
C SER A 238 6.41 -13.55 10.34
N ASP A 239 5.43 -14.43 10.51
CA ASP A 239 5.54 -15.86 10.21
C ASP A 239 5.28 -16.17 8.73
N ALA A 240 4.88 -15.16 7.94
CA ALA A 240 4.64 -15.33 6.52
C ALA A 240 5.90 -15.81 5.78
N PRO A 241 5.76 -16.55 4.65
CA PRO A 241 6.90 -16.98 3.86
C PRO A 241 7.81 -15.83 3.41
N SER A 242 9.11 -16.10 3.29
CA SER A 242 10.15 -15.13 2.93
C SER A 242 11.11 -15.71 1.90
N LEU A 243 11.98 -14.85 1.35
CA LEU A 243 13.00 -15.28 0.40
C LEU A 243 13.91 -16.35 1.04
N GLY A 244 13.84 -17.58 0.53
CA GLY A 244 14.65 -18.72 0.98
C GLY A 244 13.97 -19.66 1.98
N THR A 245 12.68 -19.47 2.30
CA THR A 245 11.90 -20.37 3.16
C THR A 245 10.76 -21.10 2.43
N ALA A 246 10.63 -20.89 1.12
CA ALA A 246 9.63 -21.53 0.26
C ALA A 246 10.25 -22.67 -0.57
#